data_AF-W6ZKX8-F1
#
_entry.id   AF-W6ZKX8-F1
#
_cell.length_a   1.000
_cell.length_b   1.000
_cell.length_c   1.000
_cell.angle_alpha   90.00
_cell.angle_beta   90.00
_cell.angle_gamma   90.00
#
_symmetry.space_group_name_H-M   'P 1'
#
loop_
_entity.id
_entity.type
_entity.pdbx_description
1 polymer ?
#
loop_
_entity_poly.entity_id
_entity_poly.type
_entity_poly.pdbx_seq_one_letter_code
_entity_poly.pdbx_strand_id
1 'polypeptide(L)'
;MEMPKLIWTIITLLLFALEVLAAACWRDTICTGPTEAAFPGPWDQSIYAPRNRTVRPRSVFTLRDRRPASYPRTATLRGNGTTVVFDFGYEVGGIATLTYTSNGTGTIGIAFSEALNWVGYTSDSSNGKFSPGGGDGALYFNISTTGPGSYTMPDEVLRGGFKYMTVLLLTDTGTHVTNAVSPNTGRWVPMLEKGWANNGTLGPGSSILVDGAKRDQAVWPGDMGIAESVRNALQVMFDYQNADGSLPESGPPLLQQKSDTYHMWTLVGTYNYMLYTEDADFVLKNWPKYLKAIDYIYAKVDSSGLLIQTGTRDWGRWSTGFNNTAANILLFHTLQTSALLATWLNDTTSLASTWRTRATSLQSALLTHSFDPSHGAFRDNATNTSLYPQDANSLALLFSLIPPTFPTASSISAALTQNWTPLGAQPPELPAHFRSGCADRGLDLIRRSWGWYAKHLNGLRRGYENDASYVSHSHGWSAGPTSAMTEWVAGMRVTEPRGRRWEVQPGFGDLKRAEAGFRTGSGKFRVGWERGEGGYSLVIETPVGTRGWVRLPDPVIVHKL
;
A
#
# COMPACT_ATOMS: atom_id res chain seq x y z
N MET A 1 43.67 -30.42 -43.06
CA MET A 1 43.39 -29.97 -41.68
C MET A 1 42.46 -28.77 -41.78
N GLU A 2 41.15 -29.00 -41.68
CA GLU A 2 40.17 -27.90 -41.75
C GLU A 2 40.07 -27.20 -40.40
N MET A 3 39.92 -25.88 -40.40
CA MET A 3 39.59 -25.13 -39.18
C MET A 3 38.09 -25.30 -38.87
N PRO A 4 37.71 -25.61 -37.63
CA PRO A 4 36.29 -25.69 -37.26
C PRO A 4 35.64 -24.32 -37.42
N LYS A 5 34.58 -24.24 -38.24
CA LYS A 5 33.79 -23.01 -38.36
C LYS A 5 33.14 -22.71 -37.02
N LEU A 6 33.48 -21.57 -36.43
CA LEU A 6 32.93 -21.13 -35.15
C LEU A 6 31.45 -20.73 -35.36
N ILE A 7 30.53 -21.66 -35.09
CA ILE A 7 29.08 -21.45 -35.24
C ILE A 7 28.60 -20.55 -34.10
N TRP A 8 28.52 -19.25 -34.37
CA TRP A 8 27.94 -18.28 -33.45
C TRP A 8 26.42 -18.46 -33.39
N THR A 9 25.88 -18.90 -32.25
CA THR A 9 24.43 -18.87 -32.00
C THR A 9 23.92 -17.43 -32.07
N ILE A 10 23.04 -17.17 -33.03
CA ILE A 10 22.37 -15.88 -33.24
C ILE A 10 20.87 -16.08 -32.97
N ILE A 11 20.34 -15.32 -32.03
CA ILE A 11 18.90 -15.31 -31.69
C ILE A 11 18.36 -13.93 -32.04
N THR A 12 17.26 -13.89 -32.79
CA THR A 12 16.63 -12.66 -33.27
C THR A 12 15.21 -12.57 -32.71
N LEU A 13 14.94 -11.52 -31.94
CA LEU A 13 13.62 -11.28 -31.34
C LEU A 13 12.75 -10.52 -32.37
N LEU A 14 11.94 -11.27 -33.12
CA LEU A 14 10.90 -10.73 -34.00
C LEU A 14 9.55 -10.72 -33.26
N LEU A 15 8.82 -9.61 -33.38
CA LEU A 15 7.64 -9.31 -32.57
C LEU A 15 6.46 -8.98 -33.49
N PHE A 16 5.47 -9.86 -33.55
CA PHE A 16 4.24 -9.63 -34.29
C PHE A 16 3.19 -8.91 -33.42
N ALA A 17 2.51 -7.94 -34.02
CA ALA A 17 1.35 -7.30 -33.40
C ALA A 17 0.11 -8.19 -33.60
N LEU A 18 -0.14 -9.08 -32.63
CA LEU A 18 -1.47 -9.68 -32.46
C LEU A 18 -2.33 -8.75 -31.61
N GLU A 19 -3.55 -8.51 -32.07
CA GLU A 19 -4.65 -7.96 -31.26
C GLU A 19 -5.42 -9.13 -30.63
N VAL A 20 -5.78 -8.98 -29.35
CA VAL A 20 -6.68 -9.90 -28.64
C VAL A 20 -7.59 -9.06 -27.74
N LEU A 21 -8.89 -9.29 -27.84
CA LEU A 21 -9.90 -8.63 -27.01
C LEU A 21 -9.80 -9.14 -25.57
N ALA A 22 -9.46 -8.25 -24.62
CA ALA A 22 -9.27 -8.59 -23.21
C ALA A 22 -10.39 -8.02 -22.33
N ALA A 23 -11.50 -8.76 -22.21
CA ALA A 23 -12.62 -8.42 -21.33
C ALA A 23 -12.55 -9.10 -19.93
N ALA A 24 -11.80 -10.19 -19.80
CA ALA A 24 -11.67 -10.95 -18.55
C ALA A 24 -10.67 -10.34 -17.57
N CYS A 25 -10.82 -10.67 -16.28
CA CYS A 25 -9.78 -10.49 -15.27
C CYS A 25 -8.81 -11.68 -15.32
N TRP A 26 -7.74 -11.64 -14.53
CA TRP A 26 -6.75 -12.72 -14.52
C TRP A 26 -7.38 -14.02 -13.98
N ARG A 27 -7.33 -15.09 -14.77
CA ARG A 27 -7.68 -16.48 -14.39
C ARG A 27 -9.08 -16.63 -13.80
N ASP A 28 -10.08 -16.35 -14.62
CA ASP A 28 -11.51 -16.58 -14.33
C ASP A 28 -12.06 -15.83 -13.10
N THR A 29 -11.23 -15.02 -12.42
CA THR A 29 -11.66 -14.01 -11.48
C THR A 29 -12.71 -13.11 -12.12
N ILE A 30 -13.80 -12.84 -11.40
CA ILE A 30 -14.85 -11.93 -11.87
C ILE A 30 -14.34 -10.49 -11.74
N CYS A 31 -14.47 -9.70 -12.80
CA CYS A 31 -14.18 -8.26 -12.72
C CYS A 31 -15.31 -7.51 -12.00
N THR A 32 -15.20 -7.38 -10.69
CA THR A 32 -16.16 -6.67 -9.83
C THR A 32 -15.84 -5.17 -9.64
N GLY A 33 -14.64 -4.73 -10.04
CA GLY A 33 -14.24 -3.32 -10.05
C GLY A 33 -14.93 -2.50 -11.15
N PRO A 34 -15.02 -1.16 -11.00
CA PRO A 34 -15.62 -0.29 -12.01
C PRO A 34 -14.84 -0.32 -13.32
N THR A 35 -15.57 -0.39 -14.44
CA THR A 35 -15.01 -0.41 -15.81
C THR A 35 -14.49 0.95 -16.30
N GLU A 36 -14.87 2.02 -15.62
CA GLU A 36 -14.53 3.41 -15.94
C GLU A 36 -14.10 4.15 -14.66
N ALA A 37 -13.30 5.20 -14.81
CA ALA A 37 -13.00 6.11 -13.72
C ALA A 37 -14.30 6.75 -13.18
N ALA A 38 -14.43 6.84 -11.85
CA ALA A 38 -15.59 7.53 -11.25
C ALA A 38 -15.69 8.99 -11.75
N PHE A 39 -14.53 9.64 -11.91
CA PHE A 39 -14.38 10.97 -12.49
C PHE A 39 -13.14 10.98 -13.40
N PRO A 40 -13.31 10.87 -14.74
CA PRO A 40 -12.21 11.05 -15.67
C PRO A 40 -11.81 12.53 -15.75
N GLY A 41 -10.53 12.81 -16.01
CA GLY A 41 -10.03 14.18 -16.06
C GLY A 41 -8.52 14.30 -16.32
N PRO A 42 -7.95 15.51 -16.26
CA PRO A 42 -6.54 15.75 -16.57
C PRO A 42 -5.56 14.96 -15.68
N TRP A 43 -5.96 14.60 -14.46
CA TRP A 43 -5.23 13.75 -13.53
C TRP A 43 -5.06 12.31 -14.02
N ASP A 44 -5.83 11.84 -15.00
CA ASP A 44 -5.69 10.48 -15.57
C ASP A 44 -4.33 10.28 -16.28
N GLN A 45 -3.61 11.38 -16.56
CA GLN A 45 -2.22 11.35 -17.05
C GLN A 45 -1.21 10.94 -15.96
N SER A 46 -1.58 11.08 -14.67
CA SER A 46 -0.78 10.67 -13.51
C SER A 46 -1.10 9.26 -13.01
N ILE A 47 -2.00 8.53 -13.69
CA ILE A 47 -2.28 7.12 -13.39
C ILE A 47 -1.17 6.26 -14.04
N TYR A 48 -0.22 5.81 -13.21
CA TYR A 48 0.87 4.93 -13.63
C TYR A 48 0.48 3.44 -13.71
N ALA A 49 -0.74 3.08 -13.32
CA ALA A 49 -1.28 1.74 -13.50
C ALA A 49 -1.56 1.45 -15.00
N PRO A 50 -1.27 0.24 -15.51
CA PRO A 50 -1.52 -0.11 -16.91
C PRO A 50 -3.01 -0.11 -17.26
N ARG A 51 -3.36 0.51 -18.40
CA ARG A 51 -4.73 0.53 -18.96
C ARG A 51 -5.21 -0.84 -19.49
N ASN A 52 -4.33 -1.84 -19.59
CA ASN A 52 -4.64 -3.18 -20.07
C ASN A 52 -3.87 -4.20 -19.23
N ARG A 53 -4.49 -5.34 -18.89
CA ARG A 53 -3.85 -6.45 -18.17
C ARG A 53 -2.74 -7.13 -18.99
N THR A 54 -2.81 -7.06 -20.32
CA THR A 54 -1.70 -7.41 -21.21
C THR A 54 -0.81 -6.18 -21.43
N VAL A 55 0.28 -6.08 -20.66
CA VAL A 55 1.24 -4.98 -20.79
C VAL A 55 2.35 -5.34 -21.79
N ARG A 56 2.81 -4.35 -22.56
CA ARG A 56 3.98 -4.43 -23.44
C ARG A 56 5.05 -3.42 -23.01
N PRO A 57 6.35 -3.69 -23.21
CA PRO A 57 7.41 -2.72 -22.95
C PRO A 57 7.19 -1.40 -23.70
N ARG A 58 7.69 -0.29 -23.14
CA ARG A 58 7.75 1.01 -23.83
C ARG A 58 9.10 1.22 -24.54
N SER A 59 10.18 0.64 -24.02
CA SER A 59 11.52 0.77 -24.60
C SER A 59 12.41 -0.43 -24.30
N VAL A 60 13.53 -0.52 -25.03
CA VAL A 60 14.57 -1.54 -24.89
C VAL A 60 15.97 -0.94 -24.93
N PHE A 61 16.91 -1.55 -24.20
CA PHE A 61 18.34 -1.19 -24.20
C PHE A 61 19.22 -2.41 -23.89
N THR A 62 20.54 -2.26 -23.85
CA THR A 62 21.48 -3.31 -23.38
C THR A 62 22.08 -2.91 -22.02
N LEU A 63 22.50 -3.88 -21.19
CA LEU A 63 23.17 -3.56 -19.91
C LEU A 63 24.44 -2.71 -20.08
N ARG A 64 25.08 -2.80 -21.25
CA ARG A 64 26.28 -2.03 -21.62
C ARG A 64 25.96 -0.57 -21.97
N ASP A 65 24.95 -0.37 -22.81
CA ASP A 65 24.71 0.95 -23.41
C ASP A 65 23.79 1.83 -22.56
N ARG A 66 22.87 1.21 -21.78
CA ARG A 66 21.88 1.86 -20.90
C ARG A 66 21.13 3.05 -21.54
N ARG A 67 20.92 2.99 -22.87
CA ARG A 67 20.23 4.01 -23.70
C ARG A 67 18.91 3.42 -24.23
N PRO A 68 17.75 3.76 -23.63
CA PRO A 68 16.46 3.29 -24.09
C PRO A 68 16.15 3.73 -25.52
N ALA A 69 15.73 2.79 -26.36
CA ALA A 69 15.12 3.02 -27.66
C ALA A 69 13.67 2.50 -27.67
N SER A 70 12.77 3.13 -28.41
CA SER A 70 11.35 2.77 -28.43
C SER A 70 11.09 1.31 -28.79
N TYR A 71 10.10 0.71 -28.14
CA TYR A 71 9.54 -0.62 -28.44
C TYR A 71 8.27 -0.47 -29.31
N PRO A 72 7.95 -1.41 -30.23
CA PRO A 72 8.68 -2.64 -30.54
C PRO A 72 9.96 -2.38 -31.35
N ARG A 73 11.00 -3.17 -31.06
CA ARG A 73 12.27 -3.15 -31.79
C ARG A 73 12.90 -4.54 -31.74
N THR A 74 13.44 -4.99 -32.87
CA THR A 74 14.23 -6.23 -32.91
C THR A 74 15.51 -6.06 -32.11
N ALA A 75 15.70 -6.95 -31.14
CA ALA A 75 16.96 -7.17 -30.44
C ALA A 75 17.57 -8.50 -30.90
N THR A 76 18.90 -8.57 -30.94
CA THR A 76 19.64 -9.77 -31.36
C THR A 76 20.65 -10.14 -30.29
N LEU A 77 20.52 -11.34 -29.74
CA LEU A 77 21.48 -11.91 -28.79
C LEU A 77 22.49 -12.78 -29.57
N ARG A 78 23.78 -12.67 -29.24
CA ARG A 78 24.89 -13.27 -30.00
C ARG A 78 26.02 -13.68 -29.06
N GLY A 79 26.05 -14.95 -28.69
CA GLY A 79 27.02 -15.49 -27.74
C GLY A 79 26.76 -15.13 -26.27
N ASN A 80 27.55 -15.75 -25.40
CA ASN A 80 27.38 -15.75 -23.95
C ASN A 80 27.43 -14.34 -23.34
N GLY A 81 26.54 -14.05 -22.38
CA GLY A 81 26.46 -12.79 -21.67
C GLY A 81 25.88 -11.61 -22.47
N THR A 82 25.42 -11.81 -23.71
CA THR A 82 24.68 -10.76 -24.41
C THR A 82 23.30 -10.55 -23.80
N THR A 83 22.87 -9.29 -23.68
CA THR A 83 21.65 -8.90 -22.95
C THR A 83 20.79 -7.88 -23.70
N VAL A 84 19.48 -7.98 -23.48
CA VAL A 84 18.50 -6.92 -23.74
C VAL A 84 17.68 -6.69 -22.48
N VAL A 85 17.49 -5.42 -22.10
CA VAL A 85 16.60 -4.99 -21.03
C VAL A 85 15.35 -4.39 -21.66
N PHE A 86 14.19 -4.89 -21.26
CA PHE A 86 12.88 -4.32 -21.56
C PHE A 86 12.47 -3.41 -20.40
N ASP A 87 12.10 -2.16 -20.70
CA ASP A 87 11.55 -1.19 -19.75
C ASP A 87 10.06 -0.98 -20.07
N PHE A 88 9.20 -1.30 -19.10
CA PHE A 88 7.75 -1.12 -19.22
C PHE A 88 7.34 0.34 -18.99
N GLY A 89 8.24 1.18 -18.49
CA GLY A 89 8.08 2.61 -18.24
C GLY A 89 7.31 2.95 -16.95
N TYR A 90 6.71 1.95 -16.33
CA TYR A 90 6.02 1.97 -15.04
C TYR A 90 6.05 0.56 -14.44
N GLU A 91 5.70 0.46 -13.16
CA GLU A 91 5.71 -0.78 -12.40
C GLU A 91 4.63 -1.76 -12.89
N VAL A 92 4.98 -3.02 -13.12
CA VAL A 92 4.05 -4.07 -13.57
C VAL A 92 4.23 -5.36 -12.76
N GLY A 93 3.18 -6.19 -12.69
CA GLY A 93 3.27 -7.52 -12.09
C GLY A 93 2.39 -8.51 -12.84
N GLY A 94 2.81 -9.78 -12.88
CA GLY A 94 2.08 -10.84 -13.58
C GLY A 94 3.00 -11.80 -14.34
N ILE A 95 2.47 -12.41 -15.39
CA ILE A 95 3.12 -13.46 -16.19
C ILE A 95 3.81 -12.87 -17.42
N ALA A 96 5.14 -12.90 -17.45
CA ALA A 96 5.91 -12.54 -18.64
C ALA A 96 5.84 -13.64 -19.71
N THR A 97 5.72 -13.24 -20.98
CA THR A 97 5.87 -14.12 -22.14
C THR A 97 6.85 -13.50 -23.14
N LEU A 98 7.82 -14.29 -23.57
CA LEU A 98 8.89 -13.92 -24.50
C LEU A 98 8.76 -14.74 -25.79
N THR A 99 8.42 -14.07 -26.88
CA THR A 99 8.47 -14.65 -28.23
C THR A 99 9.85 -14.42 -28.85
N TYR A 100 10.37 -15.41 -29.57
CA TYR A 100 11.74 -15.39 -30.10
C TYR A 100 11.87 -16.16 -31.42
N THR A 101 13.02 -16.02 -32.09
CA THR A 101 13.42 -16.86 -33.22
C THR A 101 14.90 -17.20 -33.10
N SER A 102 15.25 -18.48 -33.15
CA SER A 102 16.62 -18.97 -32.93
C SER A 102 17.22 -19.64 -34.16
N ASN A 103 18.50 -19.41 -34.39
CA ASN A 103 19.29 -20.10 -35.42
C ASN A 103 20.13 -21.26 -34.85
N GLY A 104 19.98 -21.61 -33.56
CA GLY A 104 20.66 -22.73 -32.92
C GLY A 104 20.03 -23.11 -31.57
N THR A 105 20.71 -23.96 -30.80
CA THR A 105 20.38 -24.24 -29.40
C THR A 105 21.05 -23.23 -28.46
N GLY A 106 20.54 -23.12 -27.22
CA GLY A 106 21.12 -22.27 -26.18
C GLY A 106 20.21 -22.13 -24.97
N THR A 107 20.67 -21.46 -23.92
CA THR A 107 19.89 -21.20 -22.70
C THR A 107 19.62 -19.71 -22.58
N ILE A 108 18.35 -19.34 -22.38
CA ILE A 108 17.95 -17.95 -22.10
C ILE A 108 17.72 -17.80 -20.60
N GLY A 109 18.31 -16.76 -20.00
CA GLY A 109 18.00 -16.29 -18.66
C GLY A 109 17.07 -15.07 -18.68
N ILE A 110 16.17 -14.95 -17.71
CA ILE A 110 15.32 -13.77 -17.48
C ILE A 110 15.42 -13.30 -16.02
N ALA A 111 15.84 -12.06 -15.83
CA ALA A 111 16.00 -11.37 -14.55
C ALA A 111 15.09 -10.13 -14.46
N PHE A 112 14.69 -9.73 -13.24
CA PHE A 112 13.63 -8.74 -13.02
C PHE A 112 14.02 -7.70 -11.94
N SER A 113 13.55 -6.46 -12.06
CA SER A 113 13.73 -5.42 -11.02
C SER A 113 12.75 -4.25 -11.14
N GLU A 114 12.42 -3.60 -10.02
CA GLU A 114 11.71 -2.32 -9.94
C GLU A 114 12.56 -1.13 -10.45
N ALA A 115 13.90 -1.16 -10.32
CA ALA A 115 14.74 0.04 -10.45
C ALA A 115 15.96 -0.13 -11.39
N LEU A 116 16.28 0.94 -12.14
CA LEU A 116 17.36 0.94 -13.16
C LEU A 116 18.76 0.71 -12.57
N ASN A 117 18.93 0.90 -11.25
CA ASN A 117 20.19 0.62 -10.58
C ASN A 117 20.51 -0.89 -10.53
N TRP A 118 19.49 -1.74 -10.43
CA TRP A 118 19.61 -3.17 -10.17
C TRP A 118 19.39 -4.07 -11.41
N VAL A 119 19.21 -3.50 -12.60
CA VAL A 119 19.16 -4.29 -13.85
C VAL A 119 20.51 -4.98 -14.10
N GLY A 120 20.48 -6.30 -14.27
CA GLY A 120 21.66 -7.16 -14.36
C GLY A 120 21.33 -8.60 -14.76
N TYR A 121 22.28 -9.51 -14.57
CA TYR A 121 22.13 -10.93 -14.88
C TYR A 121 21.33 -11.72 -13.83
N THR A 122 21.05 -11.10 -12.68
CA THR A 122 20.21 -11.62 -11.59
C THR A 122 19.04 -10.67 -11.36
N SER A 123 17.92 -11.18 -10.84
CA SER A 123 16.84 -10.33 -10.33
C SER A 123 17.33 -9.55 -9.11
N ASP A 124 16.69 -8.43 -8.78
CA ASP A 124 16.87 -7.79 -7.47
C ASP A 124 16.23 -8.65 -6.36
N SER A 125 16.49 -8.31 -5.09
CA SER A 125 16.06 -9.05 -3.90
C SER A 125 14.54 -8.95 -3.71
N SER A 126 13.86 -9.77 -4.50
CA SER A 126 12.43 -9.82 -4.79
C SER A 126 11.80 -11.12 -4.28
N ASN A 127 12.56 -12.01 -3.63
CA ASN A 127 12.08 -13.22 -2.93
C ASN A 127 11.74 -12.98 -1.44
N GLY A 128 11.88 -11.76 -0.92
CA GLY A 128 11.54 -11.43 0.48
C GLY A 128 12.56 -11.88 1.54
N LYS A 129 13.64 -12.56 1.14
CA LYS A 129 14.80 -12.76 2.01
C LYS A 129 15.76 -11.58 1.82
N PHE A 130 16.09 -10.87 2.90
CA PHE A 130 17.18 -9.90 2.84
C PHE A 130 18.51 -10.63 2.64
N SER A 131 19.26 -10.25 1.61
CA SER A 131 20.59 -10.79 1.31
C SER A 131 21.48 -9.64 0.82
N PRO A 132 22.39 -9.09 1.64
CA PRO A 132 23.24 -7.96 1.25
C PRO A 132 24.04 -8.24 -0.01
N GLY A 133 23.77 -7.49 -1.09
CA GLY A 133 24.36 -7.72 -2.42
C GLY A 133 23.94 -9.03 -3.11
N GLY A 134 23.00 -9.79 -2.53
CA GLY A 134 22.47 -11.04 -3.05
C GLY A 134 21.25 -10.82 -3.95
N GLY A 135 21.47 -10.84 -5.26
CA GLY A 135 20.39 -10.92 -6.24
C GLY A 135 19.90 -12.35 -6.41
N ASP A 136 18.58 -12.56 -6.44
CA ASP A 136 17.93 -13.87 -6.28
C ASP A 136 18.09 -14.84 -7.48
N GLY A 137 18.81 -14.41 -8.52
CA GLY A 137 19.05 -15.17 -9.75
C GLY A 137 18.05 -14.87 -10.88
N ALA A 138 18.15 -15.63 -11.96
CA ALA A 138 17.32 -15.51 -13.16
C ALA A 138 16.50 -16.80 -13.39
N LEU A 139 15.44 -16.69 -14.19
CA LEU A 139 14.74 -17.86 -14.75
C LEU A 139 15.43 -18.34 -16.00
N TYR A 140 15.75 -19.63 -16.06
CA TYR A 140 16.40 -20.24 -17.22
C TYR A 140 15.43 -21.15 -17.98
N PHE A 141 15.44 -21.03 -19.31
CA PHE A 141 14.82 -21.99 -20.20
C PHE A 141 15.73 -22.31 -21.38
N ASN A 142 15.61 -23.53 -21.90
CA ASN A 142 16.43 -24.02 -23.01
C ASN A 142 15.69 -23.89 -24.34
N ILE A 143 16.41 -23.42 -25.35
CA ILE A 143 16.00 -23.46 -26.75
C ILE A 143 16.60 -24.73 -27.36
N SER A 144 15.74 -25.69 -27.70
CA SER A 144 16.12 -27.01 -28.23
C SER A 144 16.04 -27.11 -29.76
N THR A 145 15.39 -26.15 -30.43
CA THR A 145 15.14 -26.16 -31.88
C THR A 145 15.47 -24.82 -32.52
N THR A 146 15.70 -24.85 -33.84
CA THR A 146 15.78 -23.65 -34.68
C THR A 146 14.39 -23.23 -35.15
N GLY A 147 14.25 -21.95 -35.52
CA GLY A 147 12.98 -21.36 -35.93
C GLY A 147 12.30 -20.51 -34.84
N PRO A 148 11.01 -20.15 -35.03
CA PRO A 148 10.26 -19.35 -34.06
C PRO A 148 9.87 -20.16 -32.83
N GLY A 149 9.80 -19.50 -31.67
CA GLY A 149 9.40 -20.10 -30.41
C GLY A 149 8.81 -19.08 -29.43
N SER A 150 8.27 -19.58 -28.33
CA SER A 150 7.76 -18.76 -27.22
C SER A 150 8.09 -19.41 -25.89
N TYR A 151 8.35 -18.60 -24.88
CA TYR A 151 8.44 -18.99 -23.48
C TYR A 151 7.47 -18.13 -22.66
N THR A 152 6.53 -18.77 -21.97
CA THR A 152 5.73 -18.15 -20.92
C THR A 152 6.30 -18.62 -19.59
N MET A 153 6.60 -17.69 -18.68
CA MET A 153 7.09 -18.07 -17.35
C MET A 153 5.98 -18.80 -16.57
N PRO A 154 6.26 -19.92 -15.88
CA PRO A 154 5.28 -20.57 -15.02
C PRO A 154 4.86 -19.66 -13.85
N ASP A 155 3.65 -19.84 -13.36
CA ASP A 155 2.91 -18.87 -12.51
C ASP A 155 3.51 -18.58 -11.13
N GLU A 156 4.48 -19.40 -10.79
CA GLU A 156 4.75 -19.83 -9.43
C GLU A 156 6.22 -19.58 -9.04
N VAL A 157 7.03 -19.24 -10.04
CA VAL A 157 8.23 -18.40 -9.96
C VAL A 157 7.90 -16.92 -10.22
N LEU A 158 6.62 -16.54 -10.18
CA LEU A 158 6.19 -15.15 -10.35
C LEU A 158 6.95 -14.22 -9.40
N ARG A 159 7.58 -13.21 -9.99
CA ARG A 159 8.53 -12.30 -9.33
C ARG A 159 7.87 -11.16 -8.57
N GLY A 160 6.55 -11.06 -8.67
CA GLY A 160 5.82 -9.92 -8.15
C GLY A 160 5.92 -8.71 -9.06
N GLY A 161 6.22 -7.55 -8.48
CA GLY A 161 6.48 -6.29 -9.17
C GLY A 161 7.85 -6.26 -9.85
N PHE A 162 7.87 -5.81 -11.11
CA PHE A 162 9.07 -5.31 -11.79
C PHE A 162 8.69 -4.19 -12.78
N LYS A 163 9.62 -3.25 -13.02
CA LYS A 163 9.56 -2.30 -14.14
C LYS A 163 10.48 -2.69 -15.30
N TYR A 164 11.55 -3.42 -14.97
CA TYR A 164 12.60 -3.83 -15.89
C TYR A 164 12.71 -5.35 -15.95
N MET A 165 12.79 -5.89 -17.17
CA MET A 165 13.05 -7.32 -17.42
C MET A 165 14.29 -7.46 -18.29
N THR A 166 15.36 -8.06 -17.75
CA THR A 166 16.61 -8.34 -18.48
C THR A 166 16.57 -9.76 -19.02
N VAL A 167 16.68 -9.92 -20.33
CA VAL A 167 16.85 -11.20 -21.01
C VAL A 167 18.31 -11.35 -21.43
N LEU A 168 18.92 -12.48 -21.08
CA LEU A 168 20.32 -12.80 -21.36
C LEU A 168 20.46 -14.14 -22.10
N LEU A 169 21.49 -14.27 -22.94
CA LEU A 169 21.87 -15.53 -23.59
C LEU A 169 23.07 -16.15 -22.87
N LEU A 170 22.93 -17.41 -22.45
CA LEU A 170 23.99 -18.27 -21.95
C LEU A 170 24.29 -19.41 -22.94
N THR A 171 25.54 -19.86 -22.96
CA THR A 171 25.97 -21.05 -23.71
C THR A 171 26.64 -22.04 -22.76
N ASP A 172 26.14 -23.27 -22.82
CA ASP A 172 26.47 -24.49 -22.05
C ASP A 172 26.00 -24.63 -20.58
N THR A 173 25.25 -25.73 -20.39
CA THR A 173 24.92 -26.47 -19.16
C THR A 173 24.28 -25.72 -17.98
N GLY A 174 22.94 -25.85 -17.86
CA GLY A 174 22.16 -25.55 -16.64
C GLY A 174 20.83 -26.30 -16.64
N THR A 175 20.39 -26.81 -15.48
CA THR A 175 19.26 -27.74 -15.32
C THR A 175 17.94 -27.09 -14.88
N HIS A 176 16.85 -27.87 -14.96
CA HIS A 176 15.48 -27.52 -14.55
C HIS A 176 15.34 -27.22 -13.05
N VAL A 177 14.34 -26.38 -12.70
CA VAL A 177 13.62 -26.45 -11.42
C VAL A 177 12.11 -26.32 -11.69
N THR A 178 11.32 -27.25 -11.12
CA THR A 178 9.86 -27.43 -11.35
C THR A 178 9.15 -27.87 -10.05
N ASN A 179 8.13 -27.24 -9.46
CA ASN A 179 7.71 -25.81 -9.28
C ASN A 179 6.16 -25.76 -9.15
N ALA A 180 5.59 -24.90 -8.29
CA ALA A 180 4.14 -24.87 -7.90
C ALA A 180 3.81 -23.60 -7.07
N VAL A 181 2.60 -23.00 -7.00
CA VAL A 181 1.29 -23.24 -7.68
C VAL A 181 0.50 -21.92 -7.91
N SER A 182 -0.75 -21.99 -8.39
CA SER A 182 -1.71 -20.88 -8.59
C SER A 182 -2.70 -20.71 -7.40
N PRO A 183 -3.39 -19.54 -7.27
CA PRO A 183 -3.93 -18.81 -6.09
C PRO A 183 -3.59 -19.12 -4.62
N ASN A 184 -3.02 -20.28 -4.30
CA ASN A 184 -2.07 -20.47 -3.21
C ASN A 184 -0.73 -19.75 -3.53
N THR A 185 -0.78 -18.54 -4.10
CA THR A 185 0.38 -17.78 -4.60
C THR A 185 1.18 -17.10 -3.50
N GLY A 186 0.81 -17.28 -2.24
CA GLY A 186 1.49 -16.69 -1.10
C GLY A 186 2.91 -17.22 -0.98
N ARG A 187 3.81 -16.34 -0.57
CA ARG A 187 5.23 -16.68 -0.52
C ARG A 187 5.53 -17.63 0.61
N TRP A 188 6.12 -18.78 0.31
CA TRP A 188 6.42 -19.79 1.33
C TRP A 188 7.44 -19.26 2.37
N VAL A 189 7.16 -19.52 3.64
CA VAL A 189 7.95 -19.07 4.80
C VAL A 189 8.35 -20.31 5.61
N PRO A 190 9.64 -20.48 5.98
CA PRO A 190 10.78 -19.58 5.77
C PRO A 190 11.17 -19.42 4.29
N MET A 191 11.52 -18.19 3.91
CA MET A 191 11.91 -17.85 2.54
C MET A 191 13.15 -18.64 2.08
N LEU A 192 13.14 -19.07 0.82
CA LEU A 192 14.26 -19.79 0.22
C LEU A 192 15.55 -18.94 0.20
N GLU A 193 16.71 -19.60 0.24
CA GLU A 193 18.00 -18.92 0.12
C GLU A 193 18.32 -18.50 -1.31
N LYS A 194 17.83 -19.25 -2.30
CA LYS A 194 17.87 -18.94 -3.74
C LYS A 194 16.58 -19.46 -4.36
N GLY A 195 16.05 -18.75 -5.36
CA GLY A 195 14.76 -19.10 -5.96
C GLY A 195 13.55 -18.51 -5.23
N TRP A 196 12.36 -18.94 -5.64
CA TRP A 196 11.05 -18.51 -5.15
C TRP A 196 10.18 -19.76 -4.95
N ALA A 197 9.25 -19.70 -4.00
CA ALA A 197 8.18 -20.68 -3.84
C ALA A 197 6.89 -19.94 -3.51
N ASN A 198 5.99 -19.86 -4.48
CA ASN A 198 4.69 -19.18 -4.36
C ASN A 198 3.58 -20.26 -4.28
N ASN A 199 3.63 -21.10 -3.25
CA ASN A 199 2.67 -22.19 -3.01
C ASN A 199 1.96 -22.11 -1.64
N GLY A 200 2.09 -21.00 -0.91
CA GLY A 200 1.39 -20.77 0.36
C GLY A 200 -0.02 -20.24 0.19
N THR A 201 -1.00 -20.84 0.89
CA THR A 201 -2.38 -20.37 0.90
C THR A 201 -2.49 -19.01 1.61
N LEU A 202 -2.92 -17.96 0.89
CA LEU A 202 -3.10 -16.61 1.42
C LEU A 202 -4.44 -16.42 2.15
N GLY A 203 -5.48 -17.17 1.77
CA GLY A 203 -6.83 -17.03 2.30
C GLY A 203 -7.93 -17.50 1.35
N PRO A 204 -9.21 -17.32 1.73
CA PRO A 204 -10.37 -17.64 0.89
C PRO A 204 -10.72 -16.51 -0.10
N GLY A 205 -11.37 -16.85 -1.20
CA GLY A 205 -11.90 -15.91 -2.20
C GLY A 205 -11.15 -15.95 -3.54
N SER A 206 -11.52 -15.07 -4.46
CA SER A 206 -10.95 -14.95 -5.82
C SER A 206 -9.77 -13.96 -5.90
N SER A 207 -9.65 -13.05 -4.94
CA SER A 207 -8.55 -12.09 -4.84
C SER A 207 -8.34 -11.61 -3.40
N ILE A 208 -7.11 -11.27 -3.06
CA ILE A 208 -6.66 -10.87 -1.72
C ILE A 208 -5.74 -9.65 -1.87
N LEU A 209 -5.80 -8.71 -0.92
CA LEU A 209 -4.92 -7.55 -0.88
C LEU A 209 -3.61 -7.91 -0.14
N VAL A 210 -2.48 -7.52 -0.72
CA VAL A 210 -1.13 -7.73 -0.14
C VAL A 210 -0.38 -6.40 -0.05
N ASP A 211 0.63 -6.36 0.83
CA ASP A 211 1.37 -5.16 1.21
C ASP A 211 2.13 -4.50 0.05
N GLY A 212 2.88 -5.27 -0.72
CA GLY A 212 3.68 -4.80 -1.84
C GLY A 212 3.76 -5.82 -2.96
N ALA A 213 3.94 -5.34 -4.19
CA ALA A 213 3.93 -6.21 -5.37
C ALA A 213 5.14 -7.16 -5.40
N LYS A 214 6.33 -6.68 -5.00
CA LYS A 214 7.62 -7.39 -5.15
C LYS A 214 7.85 -8.48 -4.10
N ARG A 215 7.97 -8.09 -2.82
CA ARG A 215 8.47 -8.97 -1.76
C ARG A 215 7.39 -9.82 -1.10
N ASP A 216 7.20 -9.71 0.20
CA ASP A 216 6.61 -10.73 1.08
C ASP A 216 5.18 -11.17 0.68
N GLN A 217 4.45 -10.32 -0.05
CA GLN A 217 3.13 -10.62 -0.64
C GLN A 217 2.15 -11.18 0.40
N ALA A 218 2.16 -10.58 1.60
CA ALA A 218 1.37 -11.04 2.73
C ALA A 218 0.21 -10.08 3.02
N VAL A 219 -0.82 -10.60 3.68
CA VAL A 219 -1.91 -9.77 4.22
C VAL A 219 -1.38 -9.04 5.45
N TRP A 220 -1.15 -7.74 5.34
CA TRP A 220 -0.75 -6.87 6.45
C TRP A 220 -1.91 -5.89 6.77
N PRO A 221 -2.49 -5.92 7.99
CA PRO A 221 -3.62 -5.06 8.38
C PRO A 221 -3.38 -3.55 8.27
N GLY A 222 -2.13 -3.09 8.36
CA GLY A 222 -1.78 -1.67 8.19
C GLY A 222 -1.91 -1.14 6.75
N ASP A 223 -1.95 -2.04 5.75
CA ASP A 223 -2.04 -1.70 4.32
C ASP A 223 -3.46 -1.75 3.75
N MET A 224 -4.47 -2.02 4.59
CA MET A 224 -5.84 -2.27 4.16
C MET A 224 -6.58 -0.98 3.72
N GLY A 225 -6.61 -0.76 2.40
CA GLY A 225 -7.45 0.25 1.74
C GLY A 225 -8.93 -0.14 1.65
N ILE A 226 -9.60 0.17 0.53
CA ILE A 226 -11.04 -0.10 0.31
C ILE A 226 -11.22 -0.83 -1.03
N ALA A 227 -11.54 -2.12 -0.99
CA ALA A 227 -11.84 -2.97 -2.15
C ALA A 227 -12.53 -4.28 -1.70
N GLU A 228 -13.04 -5.09 -2.63
CA GLU A 228 -13.55 -6.45 -2.30
C GLU A 228 -12.46 -7.34 -1.68
N SER A 229 -11.23 -7.22 -2.18
CA SER A 229 -10.06 -7.94 -1.65
C SER A 229 -9.74 -7.63 -0.17
N VAL A 230 -10.25 -6.51 0.37
CA VAL A 230 -10.15 -6.14 1.79
C VAL A 230 -11.09 -6.98 2.65
N ARG A 231 -12.28 -7.33 2.14
CA ARG A 231 -13.22 -8.25 2.81
C ARG A 231 -12.57 -9.61 3.06
N ASN A 232 -11.89 -10.13 2.03
CA ASN A 232 -11.20 -11.41 2.10
C ASN A 232 -9.99 -11.32 3.03
N ALA A 233 -9.20 -10.24 2.94
CA ALA A 233 -8.08 -9.97 3.84
C ALA A 233 -8.52 -9.87 5.32
N LEU A 234 -9.64 -9.21 5.63
CA LEU A 234 -10.20 -9.17 6.98
C LEU A 234 -10.73 -10.54 7.44
N GLN A 235 -11.40 -11.30 6.56
CA GLN A 235 -11.88 -12.65 6.88
C GLN A 235 -10.72 -13.57 7.28
N VAL A 236 -9.57 -13.47 6.60
CA VAL A 236 -8.33 -14.18 6.95
C VAL A 236 -7.91 -13.90 8.40
N MET A 237 -7.82 -12.63 8.79
CA MET A 237 -7.38 -12.27 10.15
C MET A 237 -8.34 -12.83 11.22
N PHE A 238 -9.65 -12.82 10.96
CA PHE A 238 -10.65 -13.42 11.84
C PHE A 238 -10.61 -14.96 11.85
N ASP A 239 -10.34 -15.61 10.72
CA ASP A 239 -10.29 -17.07 10.64
C ASP A 239 -9.05 -17.68 11.30
N TYR A 240 -7.99 -16.88 11.44
CA TYR A 240 -6.80 -17.19 12.23
C TYR A 240 -6.77 -16.52 13.62
N GLN A 241 -7.92 -16.11 14.18
CA GLN A 241 -7.99 -15.61 15.55
C GLN A 241 -7.64 -16.69 16.58
N ASN A 242 -6.75 -16.36 17.51
CA ASN A 242 -6.28 -17.28 18.56
C ASN A 242 -7.33 -17.59 19.64
N ALA A 243 -7.05 -18.64 20.41
CA ALA A 243 -7.91 -19.10 21.51
C ALA A 243 -8.10 -18.06 22.64
N ASP A 244 -7.18 -17.11 22.81
CA ASP A 244 -7.29 -16.00 23.77
C ASP A 244 -8.07 -14.78 23.23
N GLY A 245 -8.31 -14.70 21.91
CA GLY A 245 -8.93 -13.57 21.24
C GLY A 245 -7.95 -12.70 20.44
N SER A 246 -6.65 -12.92 20.57
CA SER A 246 -5.65 -12.19 19.78
C SER A 246 -5.77 -12.52 18.28
N LEU A 247 -5.74 -11.48 17.45
CA LEU A 247 -5.63 -11.58 15.99
C LEU A 247 -4.14 -11.64 15.59
N PRO A 248 -3.79 -12.27 14.45
CA PRO A 248 -2.44 -12.25 13.92
C PRO A 248 -1.96 -10.83 13.58
N GLU A 249 -0.65 -10.67 13.46
CA GLU A 249 -0.03 -9.47 12.88
C GLU A 249 -0.10 -9.47 11.35
N SER A 250 0.01 -10.65 10.73
CA SER A 250 -0.10 -10.85 9.29
C SER A 250 -0.80 -12.17 8.97
N GLY A 251 -1.43 -12.25 7.79
CA GLY A 251 -2.10 -13.47 7.32
C GLY A 251 -1.12 -14.59 6.95
N PRO A 252 -1.62 -15.83 6.75
CA PRO A 252 -0.82 -16.93 6.20
C PRO A 252 -0.34 -16.59 4.77
N PRO A 253 0.73 -17.24 4.29
CA PRO A 253 1.56 -18.23 4.99
C PRO A 253 2.52 -17.63 6.03
N LEU A 254 2.67 -16.30 6.10
CA LEU A 254 3.57 -15.60 7.02
C LEU A 254 3.12 -15.73 8.48
N LEU A 255 1.82 -15.56 8.73
CA LEU A 255 1.08 -15.84 9.98
C LEU A 255 1.76 -15.34 11.27
N GLN A 256 2.38 -14.16 11.23
CA GLN A 256 3.12 -13.63 12.38
C GLN A 256 2.19 -13.19 13.51
N GLN A 257 2.72 -13.16 14.73
CA GLN A 257 1.95 -13.09 15.98
C GLN A 257 2.60 -12.12 16.96
N LYS A 258 1.85 -11.76 18.02
CA LYS A 258 2.29 -10.90 19.14
C LYS A 258 2.49 -9.43 18.75
N SER A 259 1.55 -8.87 18.00
CA SER A 259 1.47 -7.45 17.70
C SER A 259 0.15 -6.86 18.22
N ASP A 260 0.22 -5.99 19.22
CA ASP A 260 -0.97 -5.29 19.73
C ASP A 260 -1.47 -4.21 18.75
N THR A 261 -0.56 -3.63 17.96
CA THR A 261 -0.86 -2.59 16.96
C THR A 261 -1.57 -3.17 15.74
N TYR A 262 -1.04 -4.21 15.09
CA TYR A 262 -1.70 -4.84 13.93
C TYR A 262 -2.99 -5.59 14.29
N HIS A 263 -3.10 -6.10 15.53
CA HIS A 263 -4.36 -6.55 16.12
C HIS A 263 -5.42 -5.43 16.06
N MET A 264 -5.10 -4.23 16.57
CA MET A 264 -6.01 -3.08 16.55
C MET A 264 -6.28 -2.56 15.13
N TRP A 265 -5.28 -2.56 14.24
CA TRP A 265 -5.50 -2.20 12.83
C TRP A 265 -6.50 -3.11 12.12
N THR A 266 -6.59 -4.39 12.48
CA THR A 266 -7.64 -5.29 11.95
C THR A 266 -9.05 -4.84 12.38
N LEU A 267 -9.20 -4.36 13.63
CA LEU A 267 -10.46 -3.85 14.16
C LEU A 267 -10.86 -2.51 13.52
N VAL A 268 -9.88 -1.62 13.28
CA VAL A 268 -10.07 -0.35 12.55
C VAL A 268 -10.37 -0.59 11.06
N GLY A 269 -9.69 -1.56 10.43
CA GLY A 269 -9.94 -1.99 9.05
C GLY A 269 -11.37 -2.53 8.86
N THR A 270 -11.89 -3.27 9.84
CA THR A 270 -13.28 -3.73 9.86
C THR A 270 -14.28 -2.56 9.94
N TYR A 271 -13.99 -1.53 10.74
CA TYR A 271 -14.78 -0.29 10.76
C TYR A 271 -14.75 0.44 9.40
N ASN A 272 -13.56 0.60 8.81
CA ASN A 272 -13.40 1.27 7.51
C ASN A 272 -14.14 0.50 6.41
N TYR A 273 -14.07 -0.82 6.42
CA TYR A 273 -14.83 -1.67 5.51
C TYR A 273 -16.34 -1.40 5.63
N MET A 274 -16.90 -1.44 6.84
CA MET A 274 -18.32 -1.15 7.09
C MET A 274 -18.73 0.27 6.67
N LEU A 275 -17.91 1.28 6.95
CA LEU A 275 -18.16 2.68 6.59
C LEU A 275 -18.31 2.87 5.08
N TYR A 276 -17.52 2.18 4.26
CA TYR A 276 -17.56 2.35 2.80
C TYR A 276 -18.49 1.35 2.08
N THR A 277 -18.70 0.13 2.61
CA THR A 277 -19.49 -0.93 1.94
C THR A 277 -20.88 -1.18 2.51
N GLU A 278 -21.12 -0.93 3.80
CA GLU A 278 -22.32 -1.37 4.53
C GLU A 278 -22.59 -2.89 4.44
N ASP A 279 -21.56 -3.74 4.26
CA ASP A 279 -21.69 -5.20 4.40
C ASP A 279 -21.83 -5.58 5.88
N ALA A 280 -23.02 -5.29 6.42
CA ALA A 280 -23.39 -5.59 7.80
C ALA A 280 -23.36 -7.10 8.08
N ASP A 281 -23.70 -7.93 7.09
CA ASP A 281 -23.72 -9.40 7.23
C ASP A 281 -22.32 -9.96 7.48
N PHE A 282 -21.29 -9.44 6.78
CA PHE A 282 -19.89 -9.78 7.05
C PHE A 282 -19.46 -9.37 8.46
N VAL A 283 -19.85 -8.19 8.92
CA VAL A 283 -19.50 -7.71 10.27
C VAL A 283 -20.23 -8.54 11.33
N LEU A 284 -21.52 -8.79 11.18
CA LEU A 284 -22.33 -9.62 12.10
C LEU A 284 -21.81 -11.05 12.19
N LYS A 285 -21.47 -11.68 11.05
CA LYS A 285 -20.85 -13.01 11.00
C LYS A 285 -19.58 -13.09 11.83
N ASN A 286 -18.75 -12.04 11.80
CA ASN A 286 -17.49 -11.97 12.54
C ASN A 286 -17.61 -11.26 13.90
N TRP A 287 -18.78 -10.77 14.29
CA TRP A 287 -18.97 -9.94 15.49
C TRP A 287 -18.57 -10.65 16.79
N PRO A 288 -18.86 -11.95 17.02
CA PRO A 288 -18.36 -12.65 18.20
C PRO A 288 -16.83 -12.70 18.28
N LYS A 289 -16.15 -12.79 17.13
CA LYS A 289 -14.68 -12.72 17.04
C LYS A 289 -14.18 -11.29 17.31
N TYR A 290 -14.87 -10.28 16.77
CA TYR A 290 -14.59 -8.86 17.01
C TYR A 290 -14.68 -8.49 18.50
N LEU A 291 -15.76 -8.90 19.18
CA LEU A 291 -15.95 -8.70 20.62
C LEU A 291 -14.80 -9.33 21.43
N LYS A 292 -14.47 -10.59 21.12
CA LYS A 292 -13.37 -11.30 21.77
C LYS A 292 -12.00 -10.63 21.56
N ALA A 293 -11.78 -10.01 20.40
CA ALA A 293 -10.57 -9.26 20.10
C ALA A 293 -10.50 -7.93 20.87
N ILE A 294 -11.58 -7.13 20.89
CA ILE A 294 -11.57 -5.87 21.64
C ILE A 294 -11.47 -6.09 23.16
N ASP A 295 -12.07 -7.16 23.69
CA ASP A 295 -11.88 -7.52 25.10
C ASP A 295 -10.46 -8.03 25.38
N TYR A 296 -9.82 -8.79 24.47
CA TYR A 296 -8.42 -9.19 24.58
C TYR A 296 -7.47 -7.99 24.72
N ILE A 297 -7.59 -6.98 23.86
CA ILE A 297 -6.72 -5.80 23.91
C ILE A 297 -7.08 -4.87 25.08
N TYR A 298 -8.37 -4.73 25.41
CA TYR A 298 -8.79 -3.88 26.52
C TYR A 298 -8.44 -4.47 27.90
N ALA A 299 -8.37 -5.81 28.04
CA ALA A 299 -7.92 -6.48 29.26
C ALA A 299 -6.45 -6.17 29.64
N LYS A 300 -5.69 -5.51 28.76
CA LYS A 300 -4.32 -5.04 29.00
C LYS A 300 -4.25 -3.57 29.49
N VAL A 301 -5.39 -2.91 29.70
CA VAL A 301 -5.44 -1.59 30.35
C VAL A 301 -5.31 -1.76 31.86
N ASP A 302 -4.33 -1.11 32.48
CA ASP A 302 -4.03 -1.24 33.90
C ASP A 302 -4.69 -0.14 34.77
N SER A 303 -4.30 -0.08 36.05
CA SER A 303 -4.84 0.89 37.02
C SER A 303 -4.45 2.36 36.74
N SER A 304 -3.53 2.64 35.81
CA SER A 304 -3.28 3.99 35.29
C SER A 304 -4.28 4.43 34.21
N GLY A 305 -5.13 3.50 33.73
CA GLY A 305 -6.02 3.74 32.60
C GLY A 305 -5.32 3.70 31.24
N LEU A 306 -4.05 3.29 31.19
CA LEU A 306 -3.28 3.08 29.96
C LEU A 306 -3.16 1.59 29.61
N LEU A 307 -3.18 1.30 28.30
CA LEU A 307 -2.80 0.01 27.73
C LEU A 307 -1.32 -0.28 27.98
N ILE A 308 -1.03 -1.44 28.58
CA ILE A 308 0.31 -2.02 28.63
C ILE A 308 0.52 -2.90 27.40
N GLN A 309 1.24 -2.37 26.40
CA GLN A 309 1.63 -3.12 25.22
C GLN A 309 2.54 -4.29 25.62
N THR A 310 2.12 -5.50 25.22
CA THR A 310 2.83 -6.77 25.44
C THR A 310 3.04 -7.53 24.13
N GLY A 311 2.19 -7.28 23.13
CA GLY A 311 2.47 -7.56 21.72
C GLY A 311 3.42 -6.51 21.16
N THR A 312 4.72 -6.72 21.39
CA THR A 312 5.82 -5.80 21.04
C THR A 312 6.33 -5.92 19.61
N ARG A 313 5.84 -6.88 18.83
CA ARG A 313 6.22 -7.04 17.42
C ARG A 313 5.46 -5.99 16.58
N ASP A 314 6.11 -4.86 16.33
CA ASP A 314 5.56 -3.74 15.57
C ASP A 314 6.58 -3.31 14.52
N TRP A 315 6.12 -2.95 13.32
CA TRP A 315 7.03 -2.72 12.20
C TRP A 315 7.62 -1.30 12.24
N GLY A 316 8.90 -1.16 11.90
CA GLY A 316 9.57 0.13 11.75
C GLY A 316 9.92 0.87 13.04
N ARG A 317 9.59 0.34 14.22
CA ARG A 317 9.90 0.94 15.53
C ARG A 317 11.03 0.20 16.25
N TRP A 318 12.02 0.93 16.76
CA TRP A 318 13.18 0.35 17.47
C TRP A 318 12.88 -0.04 18.94
N SER A 319 11.87 0.58 19.55
CA SER A 319 11.48 0.35 20.95
C SER A 319 9.96 0.31 21.08
N THR A 320 9.43 -0.79 21.62
CA THR A 320 8.00 -1.11 21.73
C THR A 320 7.70 -1.70 23.12
N GLY A 321 6.43 -1.69 23.54
CA GLY A 321 6.01 -2.23 24.84
C GLY A 321 5.77 -1.16 25.91
N PHE A 322 5.50 -1.62 27.14
CA PHE A 322 5.06 -0.77 28.26
C PHE A 322 3.81 0.07 27.90
N ASN A 323 3.56 1.19 28.56
CA ASN A 323 2.47 2.11 28.20
C ASN A 323 2.85 3.01 27.01
N ASN A 324 3.26 2.39 25.89
CA ASN A 324 3.58 3.09 24.66
C ASN A 324 2.41 3.96 24.19
N THR A 325 2.69 5.24 23.98
CA THR A 325 1.67 6.26 23.70
C THR A 325 1.01 6.05 22.34
N ALA A 326 1.74 5.59 21.31
CA ALA A 326 1.15 5.33 19.99
C ALA A 326 0.15 4.17 20.03
N ALA A 327 0.49 3.06 20.71
CA ALA A 327 -0.43 1.94 20.95
C ALA A 327 -1.68 2.37 21.74
N ASN A 328 -1.51 3.22 22.76
CA ASN A 328 -2.62 3.78 23.54
C ASN A 328 -3.55 4.67 22.69
N ILE A 329 -2.99 5.49 21.79
CA ILE A 329 -3.76 6.35 20.88
C ILE A 329 -4.50 5.53 19.81
N LEU A 330 -3.91 4.43 19.35
CA LEU A 330 -4.59 3.47 18.47
C LEU A 330 -5.73 2.74 19.20
N LEU A 331 -5.58 2.41 20.50
CA LEU A 331 -6.69 1.84 21.29
C LEU A 331 -7.83 2.84 21.48
N PHE A 332 -7.53 4.13 21.71
CA PHE A 332 -8.54 5.20 21.73
C PHE A 332 -9.37 5.22 20.44
N HIS A 333 -8.71 5.17 19.28
CA HIS A 333 -9.41 5.14 17.99
C HIS A 333 -10.18 3.84 17.76
N THR A 334 -9.62 2.70 18.18
CA THR A 334 -10.31 1.40 18.15
C THR A 334 -11.60 1.46 18.95
N LEU A 335 -11.58 1.97 20.19
CA LEU A 335 -12.77 2.12 21.03
C LEU A 335 -13.82 3.05 20.40
N GLN A 336 -13.42 4.17 19.80
CA GLN A 336 -14.33 5.07 19.07
C GLN A 336 -14.99 4.40 17.85
N THR A 337 -14.19 3.71 17.03
CA THR A 337 -14.65 3.06 15.79
C THR A 337 -15.52 1.84 16.09
N SER A 338 -15.20 1.06 17.12
CA SER A 338 -16.07 0.00 17.63
C SER A 338 -17.40 0.55 18.15
N ALA A 339 -17.41 1.69 18.84
CA ALA A 339 -18.66 2.31 19.30
C ALA A 339 -19.55 2.77 18.13
N LEU A 340 -18.98 3.19 17.01
CA LEU A 340 -19.72 3.47 15.78
C LEU A 340 -20.25 2.18 15.14
N LEU A 341 -19.44 1.11 15.05
CA LEU A 341 -19.91 -0.21 14.60
C LEU A 341 -21.11 -0.71 15.43
N ALA A 342 -21.01 -0.76 16.76
CA ALA A 342 -22.13 -1.16 17.61
C ALA A 342 -23.37 -0.27 17.41
N THR A 343 -23.19 1.03 17.19
CA THR A 343 -24.31 1.95 16.86
C THR A 343 -24.96 1.58 15.52
N TRP A 344 -24.19 1.27 14.49
CA TRP A 344 -24.70 0.94 13.15
C TRP A 344 -25.28 -0.47 13.04
N LEU A 345 -24.83 -1.41 13.87
CA LEU A 345 -25.38 -2.76 14.02
C LEU A 345 -26.65 -2.80 14.90
N ASN A 346 -27.09 -1.65 15.43
CA ASN A 346 -28.21 -1.52 16.38
C ASN A 346 -28.03 -2.35 17.67
N ASP A 347 -26.82 -2.34 18.23
CA ASP A 347 -26.54 -2.96 19.53
C ASP A 347 -27.44 -2.43 20.65
N THR A 348 -28.07 -3.34 21.38
CA THR A 348 -28.89 -3.06 22.56
C THR A 348 -28.17 -3.33 23.88
N THR A 349 -26.95 -3.90 23.85
CA THR A 349 -26.18 -4.30 25.05
C THR A 349 -25.31 -3.19 25.63
N SER A 350 -25.43 -1.95 25.12
CA SER A 350 -24.71 -0.76 25.59
C SER A 350 -23.19 -0.80 25.39
N LEU A 351 -22.69 -1.57 24.41
CA LEU A 351 -21.28 -1.54 24.01
C LEU A 351 -20.90 -0.16 23.47
N ALA A 352 -21.80 0.45 22.71
CA ALA A 352 -21.58 1.76 22.09
C ALA A 352 -21.44 2.92 23.10
N SER A 353 -22.01 2.83 24.30
CA SER A 353 -21.74 3.79 25.39
C SER A 353 -20.50 3.38 26.19
N THR A 354 -20.35 2.08 26.51
CA THR A 354 -19.20 1.52 27.22
C THR A 354 -17.87 1.88 26.57
N TRP A 355 -17.72 1.65 25.25
CA TRP A 355 -16.48 1.95 24.55
C TRP A 355 -16.22 3.45 24.37
N ARG A 356 -17.27 4.30 24.27
CA ARG A 356 -17.11 5.77 24.29
C ARG A 356 -16.58 6.25 25.64
N THR A 357 -17.13 5.77 26.75
CA THR A 357 -16.63 6.10 28.10
C THR A 357 -15.18 5.65 28.27
N ARG A 358 -14.84 4.42 27.87
CA ARG A 358 -13.45 3.90 27.90
C ARG A 358 -12.50 4.79 27.07
N ALA A 359 -12.92 5.26 25.89
CA ALA A 359 -12.11 6.17 25.07
C ALA A 359 -11.87 7.52 25.77
N THR A 360 -12.90 8.13 26.38
CA THR A 360 -12.76 9.40 27.13
C THR A 360 -11.83 9.25 28.35
N SER A 361 -11.91 8.13 29.07
CA SER A 361 -11.00 7.83 30.18
C SER A 361 -9.55 7.68 29.69
N LEU A 362 -9.33 6.94 28.61
CA LEU A 362 -8.01 6.73 28.00
C LEU A 362 -7.39 8.03 27.44
N GLN A 363 -8.21 8.89 26.83
CA GLN A 363 -7.82 10.24 26.41
C GLN A 363 -7.35 11.09 27.59
N SER A 364 -8.04 11.00 28.74
CA SER A 364 -7.69 11.71 29.97
C SER A 364 -6.40 11.17 30.58
N ALA A 365 -6.21 9.84 30.60
CA ALA A 365 -4.97 9.21 31.05
C ALA A 365 -3.76 9.60 30.18
N LEU A 366 -3.91 9.57 28.85
CA LEU A 366 -2.89 10.03 27.89
C LEU A 366 -2.47 11.49 28.12
N LEU A 367 -3.45 12.39 28.33
CA LEU A 367 -3.19 13.80 28.63
C LEU A 367 -2.53 14.01 30.01
N THR A 368 -2.82 13.15 30.99
CA THR A 368 -2.26 13.24 32.35
C THR A 368 -0.84 12.67 32.43
N HIS A 369 -0.55 11.61 31.68
CA HIS A 369 0.65 10.79 31.87
C HIS A 369 1.66 10.84 30.72
N SER A 370 1.24 11.15 29.49
CA SER A 370 2.12 11.16 28.31
C SER A 370 2.29 12.52 27.64
N PHE A 371 1.42 13.50 27.88
CA PHE A 371 1.53 14.83 27.26
C PHE A 371 2.53 15.74 28.01
N ASP A 372 3.41 16.41 27.29
CA ASP A 372 4.25 17.49 27.83
C ASP A 372 3.72 18.87 27.35
N PRO A 373 3.13 19.69 28.23
CA PRO A 373 2.64 21.01 27.85
C PRO A 373 3.74 22.05 27.60
N SER A 374 4.98 21.80 28.04
CA SER A 374 6.14 22.68 27.78
C SER A 374 6.78 22.40 26.42
N HIS A 375 6.75 21.16 25.95
CA HIS A 375 7.18 20.78 24.59
C HIS A 375 6.03 20.84 23.56
N GLY A 376 4.76 20.82 24.02
CA GLY A 376 3.57 20.88 23.17
C GLY A 376 3.22 19.57 22.48
N ALA A 377 3.75 18.44 22.97
CA ALA A 377 3.68 17.14 22.32
C ALA A 377 3.62 15.97 23.33
N PHE A 378 3.22 14.81 22.85
CA PHE A 378 3.27 13.57 23.63
C PHE A 378 4.67 12.93 23.61
N ARG A 379 5.09 12.42 24.77
CA ARG A 379 6.23 11.52 24.95
C ARG A 379 5.96 10.15 24.30
N ASP A 380 6.99 9.30 24.23
CA ASP A 380 6.89 7.92 23.75
C ASP A 380 6.06 6.99 24.64
N ASN A 381 6.07 7.25 25.95
CA ASN A 381 5.39 6.49 26.99
C ASN A 381 5.31 7.37 28.27
N ALA A 382 4.72 6.85 29.37
CA ALA A 382 4.54 7.62 30.61
C ALA A 382 5.74 7.59 31.58
N THR A 383 6.92 7.14 31.16
CA THR A 383 8.15 7.25 31.96
C THR A 383 8.83 8.61 31.76
N ASN A 384 9.90 8.89 32.52
CA ASN A 384 10.70 10.10 32.37
C ASN A 384 11.62 10.04 31.11
N THR A 385 10.99 10.02 29.93
CA THR A 385 11.66 10.00 28.63
C THR A 385 11.66 11.37 27.96
N SER A 386 12.77 11.69 27.28
CA SER A 386 12.91 12.88 26.43
C SER A 386 12.51 12.65 24.96
N LEU A 387 12.06 11.44 24.62
CA LEU A 387 11.62 11.10 23.26
C LEU A 387 10.17 11.51 23.03
N TYR A 388 9.95 12.35 22.00
CA TYR A 388 8.64 12.73 21.48
C TYR A 388 8.47 12.13 20.07
N PRO A 389 7.89 10.92 19.93
CA PRO A 389 7.92 10.22 18.64
C PRO A 389 6.90 10.81 17.66
N GLN A 390 7.27 10.81 16.38
CA GLN A 390 6.43 11.32 15.28
C GLN A 390 5.15 10.49 15.14
N ASP A 391 5.20 9.18 15.39
CA ASP A 391 4.05 8.28 15.31
C ASP A 391 2.93 8.67 16.30
N ALA A 392 3.16 8.66 17.62
CA ALA A 392 2.14 8.98 18.62
C ALA A 392 1.53 10.37 18.41
N ASN A 393 2.37 11.35 18.06
CA ASN A 393 1.93 12.72 17.81
C ASN A 393 1.16 12.87 16.49
N SER A 394 1.51 12.13 15.44
CA SER A 394 0.74 12.07 14.20
C SER A 394 -0.59 11.35 14.40
N LEU A 395 -0.61 10.23 15.14
CA LEU A 395 -1.83 9.49 15.47
C LEU A 395 -2.77 10.32 16.36
N ALA A 396 -2.25 11.13 17.29
CA ALA A 396 -3.06 12.03 18.13
C ALA A 396 -3.91 13.00 17.30
N LEU A 397 -3.35 13.50 16.20
CA LEU A 397 -4.05 14.36 15.26
C LEU A 397 -4.91 13.55 14.28
N LEU A 398 -4.37 12.45 13.72
CA LEU A 398 -5.05 11.58 12.76
C LEU A 398 -6.37 11.04 13.30
N PHE A 399 -6.40 10.61 14.56
CA PHE A 399 -7.59 10.08 15.21
C PHE A 399 -8.34 11.14 16.03
N SER A 400 -7.92 12.41 15.96
CA SER A 400 -8.54 13.53 16.68
C SER A 400 -8.68 13.30 18.18
N LEU A 401 -7.67 12.66 18.79
CA LEU A 401 -7.48 12.58 20.25
C LEU A 401 -7.51 13.98 20.87
N ILE A 402 -6.95 14.95 20.16
CA ILE A 402 -7.14 16.38 20.42
C ILE A 402 -8.00 16.94 19.28
N PRO A 403 -9.20 17.49 19.54
CA PRO A 403 -10.01 18.10 18.49
C PRO A 403 -9.31 19.34 17.91
N PRO A 404 -9.39 19.59 16.59
CA PRO A 404 -8.56 20.62 15.93
C PRO A 404 -8.91 22.07 16.28
N THR A 405 -10.00 22.30 17.00
CA THR A 405 -10.35 23.60 17.58
C THR A 405 -9.53 23.97 18.82
N PHE A 406 -8.76 23.03 19.39
CA PHE A 406 -7.94 23.25 20.58
C PHE A 406 -6.51 23.67 20.17
N PRO A 407 -5.90 24.70 20.80
CA PRO A 407 -4.53 25.14 20.50
C PRO A 407 -3.50 24.00 20.55
N THR A 408 -3.69 23.04 21.45
CA THR A 408 -2.89 21.82 21.59
C THR A 408 -2.73 21.05 20.27
N ALA A 409 -3.75 21.00 19.40
CA ALA A 409 -3.64 20.32 18.10
C ALA A 409 -2.69 21.04 17.14
N SER A 410 -2.71 22.38 17.13
CA SER A 410 -1.75 23.18 16.33
C SER A 410 -0.33 23.13 16.90
N SER A 411 -0.21 22.98 18.22
CA SER A 411 1.06 22.82 18.95
C SER A 411 1.74 21.48 18.65
N ILE A 412 1.02 20.35 18.75
CA ILE A 412 1.51 19.02 18.32
C ILE A 412 1.90 19.07 16.83
N SER A 413 1.05 19.69 16.00
CA SER A 413 1.29 19.91 14.58
C SER A 413 2.47 20.84 14.28
N ALA A 414 3.03 21.54 15.26
CA ALA A 414 4.26 22.36 15.14
C ALA A 414 5.48 21.59 15.66
N ALA A 415 5.33 20.84 16.76
CA ALA A 415 6.37 19.95 17.28
C ALA A 415 6.83 18.91 16.25
N LEU A 416 5.88 18.28 15.53
CA LEU A 416 6.18 17.32 14.44
C LEU A 416 7.19 17.89 13.42
N THR A 417 7.01 19.15 12.99
CA THR A 417 7.87 19.78 11.97
C THR A 417 9.34 19.95 12.38
N GLN A 418 9.68 19.82 13.67
CA GLN A 418 11.08 19.81 14.14
C GLN A 418 11.85 18.56 13.68
N ASN A 419 11.14 17.49 13.32
CA ASN A 419 11.72 16.24 12.82
C ASN A 419 11.90 16.22 11.28
N TRP A 420 11.51 17.29 10.58
CA TRP A 420 11.51 17.32 9.13
C TRP A 420 12.92 17.50 8.55
N THR A 421 13.23 16.65 7.59
CA THR A 421 14.39 16.77 6.69
C THR A 421 14.04 17.65 5.48
N PRO A 422 15.00 17.97 4.58
CA PRO A 422 14.69 18.52 3.26
C PRO A 422 13.75 17.64 2.40
N LEU A 423 13.63 16.35 2.73
CA LEU A 423 12.71 15.39 2.09
C LEU A 423 11.40 15.19 2.89
N GLY A 424 11.14 16.03 3.91
CA GLY A 424 9.99 15.92 4.81
C GLY A 424 10.27 15.03 6.01
N ALA A 425 9.21 14.53 6.65
CA ALA A 425 9.30 13.62 7.78
C ALA A 425 10.01 12.30 7.42
N GLN A 426 10.60 11.64 8.42
CA GLN A 426 11.37 10.41 8.22
C GLN A 426 10.47 9.15 8.30
N PRO A 427 9.67 8.94 9.35
CA PRO A 427 8.46 8.13 9.32
C PRO A 427 7.26 8.88 8.69
N PRO A 428 6.13 8.21 8.40
CA PRO A 428 4.92 8.86 7.86
C PRO A 428 4.16 9.70 8.90
N GLU A 429 3.82 10.94 8.56
CA GLU A 429 2.99 11.84 9.40
C GLU A 429 1.63 12.23 8.77
N LEU A 430 1.35 11.86 7.52
CA LEU A 430 0.09 12.22 6.86
C LEU A 430 -1.09 11.34 7.30
N PRO A 431 -2.33 11.87 7.38
CA PRO A 431 -2.75 13.28 7.21
C PRO A 431 -2.83 14.13 8.50
N ALA A 432 -1.91 13.97 9.47
CA ALA A 432 -1.97 14.66 10.77
C ALA A 432 -2.12 16.20 10.68
N HIS A 433 -1.34 16.86 9.82
CA HIS A 433 -1.41 18.31 9.62
C HIS A 433 -2.71 18.80 8.99
N PHE A 434 -3.35 17.97 8.16
CA PHE A 434 -4.66 18.32 7.62
C PHE A 434 -5.76 18.20 8.67
N ARG A 435 -5.71 17.15 9.49
CA ARG A 435 -6.61 16.97 10.64
C ARG A 435 -6.52 18.12 11.64
N SER A 436 -5.32 18.66 11.90
CA SER A 436 -5.10 19.85 12.76
C SER A 436 -5.48 21.20 12.11
N GLY A 437 -6.13 21.20 10.94
CA GLY A 437 -6.50 22.42 10.20
C GLY A 437 -5.32 23.14 9.52
N CYS A 438 -4.12 22.55 9.55
CA CYS A 438 -2.87 23.14 9.07
C CYS A 438 -2.58 22.72 7.63
N ALA A 439 -3.50 23.04 6.71
CA ALA A 439 -3.47 22.58 5.31
C ALA A 439 -2.13 22.86 4.60
N ASP A 440 -1.54 24.04 4.80
CA ASP A 440 -0.24 24.40 4.21
C ASP A 440 0.91 23.50 4.67
N ARG A 441 0.92 23.10 5.95
CA ARG A 441 1.90 22.12 6.48
C ARG A 441 1.67 20.73 5.85
N GLY A 442 0.42 20.32 5.67
CA GLY A 442 0.09 19.07 4.97
C GLY A 442 0.53 19.07 3.51
N LEU A 443 0.35 20.20 2.81
CA LEU A 443 0.77 20.38 1.42
C LEU A 443 2.29 20.45 1.26
N ASP A 444 3.01 21.13 2.15
CA ASP A 444 4.48 21.16 2.15
C ASP A 444 5.07 19.76 2.40
N LEU A 445 4.54 18.99 3.35
CA LEU A 445 4.95 17.61 3.59
C LEU A 445 4.74 16.71 2.34
N ILE A 446 3.59 16.82 1.67
CA ILE A 446 3.34 16.10 0.40
C ILE A 446 4.39 16.48 -0.66
N ARG A 447 4.70 17.77 -0.80
CA ARG A 447 5.65 18.29 -1.81
C ARG A 447 7.09 17.89 -1.53
N ARG A 448 7.50 17.79 -0.26
CA ARG A 448 8.84 17.35 0.14
C ARG A 448 9.01 15.85 -0.09
N SER A 449 8.13 15.03 0.48
CA SER A 449 8.32 13.58 0.47
C SER A 449 7.89 12.96 -0.87
N TRP A 450 6.62 13.07 -1.27
CA TRP A 450 6.13 12.49 -2.53
C TRP A 450 6.59 13.31 -3.75
N GLY A 451 6.69 14.63 -3.63
CA GLY A 451 7.24 15.48 -4.70
C GLY A 451 8.73 15.27 -4.98
N TRP A 452 9.49 14.65 -4.05
CA TRP A 452 10.81 14.11 -4.34
C TRP A 452 10.72 12.80 -5.14
N TYR A 453 9.97 11.81 -4.66
CA TYR A 453 9.83 10.51 -5.35
C TYR A 453 9.28 10.64 -6.78
N ALA A 454 8.31 11.54 -7.00
CA ALA A 454 7.75 11.83 -8.33
C ALA A 454 8.79 12.36 -9.34
N LYS A 455 9.94 12.85 -8.87
CA LYS A 455 11.08 13.31 -9.69
C LYS A 455 12.25 12.32 -9.70
N HIS A 456 12.23 11.31 -8.83
CA HIS A 456 13.33 10.37 -8.59
C HIS A 456 12.82 8.92 -8.65
N LEU A 457 12.35 8.51 -9.82
CA LEU A 457 11.74 7.18 -10.06
C LEU A 457 12.67 5.96 -9.82
N ASN A 458 13.94 6.17 -9.51
CA ASN A 458 14.87 5.12 -9.08
C ASN A 458 14.98 5.01 -7.54
N GLY A 459 14.19 5.78 -6.79
CA GLY A 459 14.14 5.80 -5.32
C GLY A 459 15.44 6.28 -4.64
N LEU A 460 15.51 6.04 -3.34
CA LEU A 460 16.68 6.37 -2.50
C LEU A 460 17.82 5.36 -2.72
N ARG A 461 19.06 5.84 -2.63
CA ARG A 461 20.27 4.98 -2.71
C ARG A 461 20.66 4.31 -1.38
N ARG A 462 19.83 4.42 -0.35
CA ARG A 462 19.97 3.73 0.95
C ARG A 462 18.65 3.04 1.27
N GLY A 463 18.72 1.78 1.64
CA GLY A 463 17.62 1.03 2.26
C GLY A 463 18.06 0.40 3.58
N TYR A 464 17.54 -0.78 3.88
CA TYR A 464 17.89 -1.55 5.08
C TYR A 464 19.39 -1.88 5.08
N GLU A 465 20.06 -1.61 6.19
CA GLU A 465 21.52 -1.75 6.34
C GLU A 465 22.35 -0.95 5.29
N ASN A 466 21.72 0.04 4.65
CA ASN A 466 22.16 0.82 3.48
C ASN A 466 22.02 0.12 2.10
N ASP A 467 21.53 -1.12 2.03
CA ASP A 467 21.22 -1.78 0.76
C ASP A 467 19.80 -1.41 0.29
N ALA A 468 19.70 -0.86 -0.92
CA ALA A 468 18.45 -0.42 -1.54
C ALA A 468 17.81 -1.47 -2.47
N SER A 469 18.37 -2.68 -2.59
CA SER A 469 17.81 -3.75 -3.44
C SER A 469 16.51 -4.36 -2.88
N TYR A 470 16.42 -4.44 -1.55
CA TYR A 470 15.32 -5.06 -0.79
C TYR A 470 14.15 -4.11 -0.47
N VAL A 471 14.33 -2.80 -0.68
CA VAL A 471 13.24 -1.83 -0.59
C VAL A 471 12.28 -2.07 -1.76
N SER A 472 10.98 -2.19 -1.47
CA SER A 472 9.98 -2.18 -2.54
C SER A 472 9.63 -0.75 -2.90
N HIS A 473 9.58 -0.46 -4.19
CA HIS A 473 9.26 0.85 -4.74
C HIS A 473 7.74 1.06 -4.93
N SER A 474 6.90 0.03 -4.71
CA SER A 474 5.44 0.10 -4.83
C SER A 474 4.74 -0.66 -3.70
N HIS A 475 4.25 0.09 -2.70
CA HIS A 475 3.73 -0.46 -1.44
C HIS A 475 2.53 0.33 -0.90
N GLY A 476 1.51 -0.37 -0.38
CA GLY A 476 0.14 0.13 -0.17
C GLY A 476 0.03 1.36 0.73
N TRP A 477 0.60 1.31 1.92
CA TRP A 477 0.59 2.40 2.92
C TRP A 477 1.07 3.78 2.42
N SER A 478 1.85 3.82 1.34
CA SER A 478 2.48 5.04 0.82
C SER A 478 1.53 5.84 -0.08
N ALA A 479 0.32 5.33 -0.34
CA ALA A 479 -0.74 6.02 -1.09
C ALA A 479 -1.48 7.11 -0.29
N GLY A 480 -1.08 7.38 0.96
CA GLY A 480 -1.71 8.35 1.87
C GLY A 480 -2.08 9.74 1.30
N PRO A 481 -1.32 10.36 0.37
CA PRO A 481 -1.74 11.61 -0.26
C PRO A 481 -3.06 11.53 -1.03
N THR A 482 -3.43 10.35 -1.56
CA THR A 482 -4.67 10.17 -2.35
C THR A 482 -5.91 10.38 -1.49
N SER A 483 -5.95 9.76 -0.30
CA SER A 483 -7.01 10.03 0.68
C SER A 483 -6.85 11.42 1.29
N ALA A 484 -5.63 11.83 1.68
CA ALA A 484 -5.39 13.14 2.27
C ALA A 484 -5.90 14.31 1.40
N MET A 485 -5.61 14.29 0.09
CA MET A 485 -6.05 15.34 -0.84
C MET A 485 -7.56 15.27 -1.12
N THR A 486 -8.15 14.07 -1.22
CA THR A 486 -9.60 13.89 -1.41
C THR A 486 -10.38 14.36 -0.19
N GLU A 487 -10.01 13.86 0.98
CA GLU A 487 -10.71 14.08 2.24
C GLU A 487 -10.49 15.46 2.84
N TRP A 488 -9.31 16.08 2.67
CA TRP A 488 -8.93 17.27 3.43
C TRP A 488 -8.52 18.50 2.59
N VAL A 489 -8.02 18.32 1.37
CA VAL A 489 -7.76 19.46 0.47
C VAL A 489 -9.02 19.80 -0.31
N ALA A 490 -9.52 18.83 -1.08
CA ALA A 490 -10.82 18.92 -1.76
C ALA A 490 -11.97 18.92 -0.73
N GLY A 491 -11.84 18.10 0.32
CA GLY A 491 -12.58 18.27 1.58
C GLY A 491 -13.76 17.31 1.81
N MET A 492 -13.97 16.31 0.94
CA MET A 492 -15.15 15.44 0.93
C MET A 492 -14.91 14.14 1.71
N ARG A 493 -15.76 13.85 2.71
CA ARG A 493 -15.64 12.66 3.58
C ARG A 493 -17.01 12.00 3.82
N VAL A 494 -17.04 10.68 4.02
CA VAL A 494 -18.25 9.95 4.48
C VAL A 494 -18.25 9.79 6.00
N THR A 495 -19.44 9.81 6.61
CA THR A 495 -19.61 9.78 8.08
C THR A 495 -20.65 8.77 8.58
N GLU A 496 -21.45 8.18 7.69
CA GLU A 496 -22.26 6.98 7.95
C GLU A 496 -22.09 5.98 6.78
N PRO A 497 -22.38 4.68 6.99
CA PRO A 497 -22.15 3.62 6.01
C PRO A 497 -22.66 3.93 4.59
N ARG A 498 -21.89 3.51 3.58
CA ARG A 498 -22.07 3.83 2.14
C ARG A 498 -22.19 5.32 1.82
N GLY A 499 -21.84 6.22 2.74
CA GLY A 499 -22.05 7.65 2.57
C GLY A 499 -23.50 8.09 2.73
N ARG A 500 -24.34 7.35 3.48
CA ARG A 500 -25.68 7.81 3.90
C ARG A 500 -25.62 9.19 4.56
N ARG A 501 -24.52 9.46 5.28
CA ARG A 501 -24.05 10.81 5.60
C ARG A 501 -22.64 11.07 5.12
N TRP A 502 -22.41 12.35 4.82
CA TRP A 502 -21.15 12.91 4.33
C TRP A 502 -20.93 14.31 4.91
N GLU A 503 -19.71 14.82 4.77
CA GLU A 503 -19.32 16.18 5.13
C GLU A 503 -18.37 16.77 4.08
N VAL A 504 -18.46 18.08 3.86
CA VAL A 504 -17.54 18.83 2.99
C VAL A 504 -16.90 19.97 3.79
N GLN A 505 -15.58 19.92 3.93
CA GLN A 505 -14.78 20.99 4.54
C GLN A 505 -13.47 21.17 3.74
N PRO A 506 -13.43 22.10 2.76
CA PRO A 506 -12.24 22.38 1.97
C PRO A 506 -11.06 22.86 2.81
N GLY A 507 -9.85 22.40 2.46
CA GLY A 507 -8.58 22.82 3.06
C GLY A 507 -7.68 23.44 2.01
N PHE A 508 -7.91 24.72 1.70
CA PHE A 508 -7.29 25.40 0.54
C PHE A 508 -5.75 25.43 0.59
N GLY A 509 -5.20 25.84 1.74
CA GLY A 509 -3.79 26.28 1.84
C GLY A 509 -3.43 27.32 0.76
N ASP A 510 -2.29 27.12 0.11
CA ASP A 510 -1.80 27.93 -1.01
C ASP A 510 -2.36 27.53 -2.39
N LEU A 511 -3.14 26.45 -2.49
CA LEU A 511 -3.69 25.99 -3.77
C LEU A 511 -4.81 26.92 -4.26
N LYS A 512 -4.84 27.15 -5.58
CA LYS A 512 -5.88 27.98 -6.24
C LYS A 512 -7.18 27.22 -6.53
N ARG A 513 -7.09 25.93 -6.80
CA ARG A 513 -8.23 25.04 -7.06
C ARG A 513 -7.90 23.61 -6.66
N ALA A 514 -8.91 22.83 -6.30
CA ALA A 514 -8.80 21.38 -6.17
C ALA A 514 -10.12 20.72 -6.60
N GLU A 515 -10.01 19.49 -7.11
CA GLU A 515 -11.16 18.65 -7.47
C GLU A 515 -10.83 17.21 -7.08
N ALA A 516 -11.80 16.50 -6.50
CA ALA A 516 -11.68 15.09 -6.16
C ALA A 516 -13.05 14.41 -6.11
N GLY A 517 -13.06 13.08 -6.12
CA GLY A 517 -14.27 12.32 -5.89
C GLY A 517 -14.03 10.81 -5.82
N PHE A 518 -15.01 10.11 -5.26
CA PHE A 518 -15.02 8.65 -5.10
C PHE A 518 -16.41 8.09 -5.41
N ARG A 519 -16.55 6.76 -5.34
CA ARG A 519 -17.82 6.05 -5.50
C ARG A 519 -18.03 5.10 -4.33
N THR A 520 -19.25 5.06 -3.79
CA THR A 520 -19.69 4.04 -2.84
C THR A 520 -20.83 3.21 -3.47
N GLY A 521 -21.36 2.23 -2.73
CA GLY A 521 -22.60 1.54 -3.09
C GLY A 521 -23.84 2.44 -3.19
N SER A 522 -23.77 3.72 -2.79
CA SER A 522 -24.86 4.69 -2.98
C SER A 522 -24.76 5.46 -4.31
N GLY A 523 -23.57 5.58 -4.89
CA GLY A 523 -23.33 6.37 -6.11
C GLY A 523 -22.01 7.13 -6.10
N LYS A 524 -21.90 8.14 -6.99
CA LYS A 524 -20.74 9.02 -7.14
C LYS A 524 -20.79 10.18 -6.13
N PHE A 525 -19.64 10.54 -5.56
CA PHE A 525 -19.43 11.68 -4.65
C PHE A 525 -18.30 12.54 -5.22
N ARG A 526 -18.58 13.80 -5.55
CA ARG A 526 -17.61 14.77 -6.12
C ARG A 526 -17.56 16.03 -5.29
N VAL A 527 -16.39 16.63 -5.16
CA VAL A 527 -16.23 18.01 -4.73
C VAL A 527 -15.20 18.71 -5.60
N GLY A 528 -15.46 19.97 -5.94
CA GLY A 528 -14.51 20.83 -6.64
C GLY A 528 -14.63 22.26 -6.14
N TRP A 529 -13.51 22.96 -5.98
CA TRP A 529 -13.49 24.37 -5.59
C TRP A 529 -12.39 25.13 -6.33
N GLU A 530 -12.64 26.42 -6.60
CA GLU A 530 -11.70 27.33 -7.25
C GLU A 530 -11.79 28.73 -6.64
N ARG A 531 -10.63 29.30 -6.31
CA ARG A 531 -10.48 30.61 -5.64
C ARG A 531 -10.33 31.73 -6.66
N GLY A 532 -11.19 32.74 -6.53
CA GLY A 532 -11.13 33.98 -7.29
C GLY A 532 -10.67 35.16 -6.44
N GLU A 533 -10.83 36.37 -6.96
CA GLU A 533 -10.63 37.59 -6.19
C GLU A 533 -11.77 37.76 -5.18
N GLY A 534 -11.45 37.84 -3.88
CA GLY A 534 -12.43 38.03 -2.81
C GLY A 534 -13.19 36.79 -2.30
N GLY A 535 -13.02 35.61 -2.91
CA GLY A 535 -13.72 34.40 -2.47
C GLY A 535 -13.41 33.16 -3.31
N TYR A 536 -14.35 32.22 -3.38
CA TYR A 536 -14.24 30.97 -4.13
C TYR A 536 -15.60 30.43 -4.57
N SER A 537 -15.60 29.60 -5.62
CA SER A 537 -16.70 28.73 -5.98
C SER A 537 -16.52 27.35 -5.33
N LEU A 538 -17.65 26.68 -5.04
CA LEU A 538 -17.67 25.31 -4.52
C LEU A 538 -18.79 24.53 -5.22
N VAL A 539 -18.45 23.38 -5.79
CA VAL A 539 -19.35 22.43 -6.45
C VAL A 539 -19.32 21.12 -5.66
N ILE A 540 -20.50 20.58 -5.37
CA ILE A 540 -20.67 19.31 -4.65
C ILE A 540 -21.68 18.47 -5.43
N GLU A 541 -21.31 17.23 -5.76
CA GLU A 541 -22.22 16.23 -6.33
C GLU A 541 -22.31 15.05 -5.37
N THR A 542 -23.53 14.66 -4.97
CA THR A 542 -23.75 13.51 -4.07
C THR A 542 -24.98 12.73 -4.50
N PRO A 543 -25.09 11.42 -4.17
CA PRO A 543 -26.22 10.61 -4.59
C PRO A 543 -27.54 11.03 -3.95
N VAL A 544 -28.64 10.87 -4.69
CA VAL A 544 -30.00 11.11 -4.21
C VAL A 544 -30.28 10.27 -2.96
N GLY A 545 -30.89 10.89 -1.95
CA GLY A 545 -31.19 10.24 -0.66
C GLY A 545 -30.06 10.29 0.38
N THR A 546 -28.85 10.72 0.00
CA THR A 546 -27.79 11.05 0.97
C THR A 546 -28.00 12.45 1.55
N ARG A 547 -27.42 12.73 2.72
CA ARG A 547 -27.49 14.05 3.38
C ARG A 547 -26.17 14.39 4.08
N GLY A 548 -25.78 15.65 4.09
CA GLY A 548 -24.53 16.06 4.73
C GLY A 548 -24.53 17.49 5.20
N TRP A 549 -23.38 17.94 5.69
CA TRP A 549 -23.12 19.33 6.05
C TRP A 549 -21.90 19.87 5.32
N VAL A 550 -21.86 21.18 5.14
CA VAL A 550 -20.75 21.90 4.49
C VAL A 550 -20.20 22.93 5.47
N ARG A 551 -18.90 22.88 5.76
CA ARG A 551 -18.19 23.89 6.55
C ARG A 551 -17.28 24.68 5.62
N LEU A 552 -17.72 25.89 5.32
CA LEU A 552 -17.10 26.82 4.39
C LEU A 552 -15.96 27.59 5.10
N PRO A 553 -14.73 27.62 4.55
CA PRO A 553 -13.69 28.54 5.01
C PRO A 553 -14.05 30.00 4.69
N ASP A 554 -13.64 30.93 5.54
CA ASP A 554 -13.81 32.37 5.27
C ASP A 554 -12.76 32.89 4.27
N PRO A 555 -13.08 33.92 3.45
CA PRO A 555 -14.40 34.53 3.25
C PRO A 555 -15.25 33.74 2.25
N VAL A 556 -16.57 33.66 2.51
CA VAL A 556 -17.51 32.85 1.73
C VAL A 556 -18.24 33.70 0.67
N ILE A 557 -18.29 33.23 -0.58
CA ILE A 557 -19.21 33.71 -1.61
C ILE A 557 -20.09 32.52 -2.05
N VAL A 558 -21.38 32.53 -1.70
CA VAL A 558 -22.31 31.44 -2.04
C VAL A 558 -23.02 31.75 -3.35
N HIS A 559 -22.60 31.10 -4.44
CA HIS A 559 -23.42 30.99 -5.65
C HIS A 559 -24.31 29.76 -5.54
N LYS A 560 -25.61 29.95 -5.79
CA LYS A 560 -26.61 28.87 -5.80
C LYS A 560 -26.87 28.44 -7.24
N LEU A 561 -26.67 27.15 -7.52
CA LEU A 561 -27.12 26.46 -8.73
C LEU A 561 -28.53 25.89 -8.50
#